data_AF-A0A5C6DH07-F1
#
_entry.id   AF-A0A5C6DH07-F1
#
_cell.length_a   1.000
_cell.length_b   1.000
_cell.length_c   1.000
_cell.angle_alpha   90.00
_cell.angle_beta   90.00
_cell.angle_gamma   90.00
#
_symmetry.space_group_name_H-M   'P 1'
#
loop_
_entity.id
_entity.type
_entity.pdbx_description
1 polymer ?
#
loop_
_entity_poly.entity_id
_entity_poly.type
_entity_poly.pdbx_seq_one_letter_code
_entity_poly.pdbx_strand_id
1 'polypeptide(L)' 'MEEFPRKLTAYLDTLDEKKRDEKTRLFQSLVEKAQSNKFQSPRFWAMRQILSGRSLEQIKRNIKKRTTAKADRHK' A
#
# COMPACT_ATOMS: atom_id res chain seq x y z
N MET A 1 13.69 8.86 -11.91
CA MET A 1 12.25 8.67 -11.68
C MET A 1 12.08 7.48 -10.77
N GLU A 2 11.33 7.60 -9.67
CA GLU A 2 11.00 6.44 -8.85
C GLU A 2 10.06 5.52 -9.64
N GLU A 3 10.57 4.40 -10.13
CA GLU A 3 9.76 3.43 -10.88
C GLU A 3 8.73 2.78 -9.95
N PHE A 4 7.46 2.86 -10.35
CA PHE A 4 6.43 2.02 -9.76
C PHE A 4 6.78 0.55 -10.01
N PRO A 5 6.44 -0.36 -9.07
CA PRO A 5 6.59 -1.78 -9.33
C PRO A 5 5.88 -2.16 -10.64
N ARG A 6 6.55 -2.88 -11.55
CA ARG A 6 6.04 -3.22 -12.90
C ARG A 6 4.59 -3.75 -12.90
N LYS A 7 4.23 -4.55 -11.90
CA LYS A 7 2.88 -5.09 -11.72
C LYS A 7 1.82 -4.04 -11.40
N LEU A 8 2.19 -2.99 -10.66
CA LEU A 8 1.30 -1.88 -10.37
C LEU A 8 1.10 -1.02 -11.62
N THR A 9 2.17 -0.74 -12.36
CA THR A 9 2.09 -0.01 -13.62
C THR A 9 1.16 -0.71 -14.62
N ALA A 10 1.35 -2.02 -14.83
CA ALA A 10 0.48 -2.80 -15.70
C ALA A 10 -1.00 -2.77 -15.25
N TYR A 11 -1.28 -2.80 -13.95
CA TYR A 11 -2.65 -2.65 -13.44
C TYR A 11 -3.20 -1.24 -13.66
N LEU A 12 -2.40 -0.21 -13.38
CA LEU A 12 -2.77 1.19 -13.57
C LEU A 12 -3.05 1.53 -15.04
N ASP A 13 -2.34 0.90 -15.97
CA ASP A 13 -2.56 1.07 -17.42
C ASP A 13 -3.88 0.43 -17.90
N THR A 14 -4.45 -0.51 -17.15
CA THR A 14 -5.79 -1.07 -17.45
C THR A 14 -6.95 -0.19 -16.96
N LEU A 15 -6.66 0.90 -16.25
CA LEU A 15 -7.67 1.76 -15.63
C LEU A 15 -7.86 3.06 -16.41
N ASP A 16 -9.08 3.59 -16.35
CA ASP A 16 -9.38 4.95 -16.79
C ASP A 16 -8.50 5.96 -16.04
N GLU A 17 -8.15 7.07 -16.70
CA GLU A 17 -7.26 8.10 -16.16
C GLU A 17 -7.64 8.58 -14.75
N LYS A 18 -8.93 8.79 -14.50
CA LYS A 18 -9.45 9.18 -13.19
C LYS A 18 -9.19 8.12 -12.11
N LYS A 19 -9.41 6.84 -12.43
CA LYS A 19 -9.15 5.72 -11.51
C LYS A 19 -7.65 5.52 -11.33
N ARG A 20 -6.86 5.69 -12.38
CA ARG A 20 -5.39 5.63 -12.34
C ARG A 20 -4.85 6.63 -11.33
N ASP A 21 -5.32 7.88 -11.40
CA ASP A 21 -4.91 8.95 -10.48
C ASP A 21 -5.32 8.64 -9.03
N GLU A 22 -6.55 8.18 -8.80
CA GLU A 22 -7.01 7.77 -7.46
C GLU A 22 -6.14 6.65 -6.87
N LYS A 23 -5.84 5.61 -7.66
CA LYS A 23 -5.00 4.49 -7.24
C LYS A 23 -3.55 4.93 -7.01
N THR A 24 -3.05 5.87 -7.80
CA THR A 24 -1.70 6.43 -7.66
C THR A 24 -1.55 7.25 -6.37
N ARG A 25 -2.52 8.13 -6.08
CA ARG A 25 -2.58 8.88 -4.80
C ARG A 25 -2.71 7.93 -3.61
N LEU A 26 -3.55 6.91 -3.74
CA LEU A 26 -3.69 5.87 -2.72
C LEU A 26 -2.35 5.13 -2.49
N PHE A 27 -1.63 4.78 -3.56
CA PHE A 27 -0.33 4.13 -3.43
C PHE A 27 0.65 4.97 -2.62
N GLN A 28 0.82 6.25 -2.99
CA GLN A 28 1.72 7.15 -2.28
C GLN A 28 1.35 7.27 -0.79
N SER A 29 0.06 7.49 -0.49
CA SER A 29 -0.42 7.56 0.89
C SER A 29 -0.13 6.28 1.69
N LEU A 30 -0.26 5.10 1.06
CA LEU A 30 0.05 3.82 1.68
C LEU A 30 1.55 3.61 1.88
N VAL A 31 2.38 4.08 0.95
CA VAL A 31 3.85 4.04 1.08
C VAL A 31 4.30 4.89 2.24
N GLU A 32 3.86 6.15 2.33
CA GLU A 32 4.19 7.05 3.45
C GLU A 32 3.77 6.44 4.78
N LYS A 33 2.55 5.89 4.84
CA LYS A 33 2.05 5.27 6.06
C LYS A 33 2.85 4.02 6.45
N ALA A 34 3.23 3.19 5.49
CA ALA A 34 4.07 2.02 5.75
C ALA A 34 5.51 2.40 6.13
N GLN A 35 6.06 3.48 5.56
CA GLN A 35 7.37 4.05 5.94
C GLN A 35 7.35 4.58 7.37
N SER A 36 6.34 5.39 7.72
CA SER A 36 6.13 5.93 9.08
C SER A 36 6.05 4.81 10.13
N ASN A 37 5.49 3.66 9.75
CA ASN A 37 5.37 2.49 10.62
C ASN A 37 6.55 1.49 10.51
N LYS A 38 7.67 1.88 9.87
CA LYS A 38 8.91 1.08 9.75
C LYS A 38 8.68 -0.31 9.14
N PHE A 39 7.86 -0.39 8.10
CA PHE A 39 7.67 -1.66 7.38
C PHE A 39 8.95 -2.01 6.62
N GLN A 40 9.33 -3.29 6.59
CA GLN A 40 10.53 -3.76 5.88
C GLN A 40 10.48 -3.47 4.38
N SER A 41 9.29 -3.46 3.77
CA SER A 41 9.11 -3.16 2.35
C SER A 41 7.83 -2.35 2.12
N PRO A 42 7.87 -1.02 2.34
CA PRO A 42 6.69 -0.15 2.27
C PRO A 42 6.02 -0.15 0.89
N ARG A 43 6.82 0.00 -0.18
CA ARG A 43 6.35 0.00 -1.58
C ARG A 43 5.68 -1.31 -1.97
N PHE A 44 6.32 -2.44 -1.67
CA PHE A 44 5.77 -3.76 -1.98
C PHE A 44 4.47 -4.03 -1.22
N TRP A 45 4.42 -3.64 0.06
CA TRP A 45 3.21 -3.77 0.86
C TRP A 45 2.06 -2.91 0.30
N ALA A 46 2.32 -1.65 -0.03
CA ALA A 46 1.35 -0.74 -0.63
C ALA A 46 0.82 -1.26 -1.97
N MET A 47 1.72 -1.72 -2.86
CA MET A 47 1.35 -2.39 -4.12
C MET A 47 0.40 -3.55 -3.86
N ARG A 48 0.73 -4.42 -2.90
CA ARG A 48 -0.07 -5.61 -2.60
C ARG A 48 -1.47 -5.25 -2.10
N GLN A 49 -1.62 -4.14 -1.36
CA GLN A 49 -2.95 -3.67 -0.93
C GLN A 49 -3.82 -3.24 -2.12
N ILE A 50 -3.23 -2.52 -3.08
CA ILE A 50 -3.94 -2.03 -4.27
C ILE A 50 -4.36 -3.19 -5.17
N LEU A 51 -3.42 -4.09 -5.47
CA LEU A 51 -3.68 -5.25 -6.34
C LEU A 51 -4.65 -6.26 -5.72
N SER A 52 -4.78 -6.29 -4.39
CA SER A 52 -5.72 -7.19 -3.71
C SER A 52 -7.18 -6.69 -3.73
N GLY A 53 -7.47 -5.53 -4.34
CA GLY A 53 -8.82 -4.96 -4.39
C GLY A 53 -9.39 -4.58 -3.02
N ARG A 54 -8.54 -4.41 -2.00
CA ARG A 54 -8.99 -4.16 -0.61
C ARG A 54 -9.52 -2.75 -0.45
N SER A 55 -10.54 -2.61 0.40
CA SER A 55 -11.06 -1.31 0.79
C SER A 55 -10.08 -0.55 1.69
N LEU A 56 -10.16 0.78 1.71
CA LEU A 56 -9.37 1.64 2.58
C LEU A 56 -9.44 1.23 4.06
N GLU A 57 -10.60 0.80 4.52
CA GLU A 57 -10.79 0.30 5.89
C GLU A 57 -10.03 -1.00 6.17
N GLN A 58 -10.09 -1.96 5.25
CA GLN A 58 -9.35 -3.22 5.36
C GLN A 58 -7.83 -2.97 5.41
N ILE A 59 -7.37 -1.98 4.64
CA ILE A 59 -5.97 -1.59 4.61
C ILE A 59 -5.56 -0.95 5.94
N LYS A 60 -6.35 -0.01 6.48
CA LYS A 60 -6.13 0.57 7.81
C LYS A 60 -6.09 -0.51 8.91
N ARG A 61 -7.02 -1.46 8.89
CA ARG A 61 -7.04 -2.60 9.84
C ARG A 61 -5.78 -3.45 9.72
N ASN A 62 -5.27 -3.69 8.52
CA ASN A 62 -4.02 -4.43 8.31
C ASN A 62 -2.80 -3.70 8.85
N ILE A 63 -2.73 -2.37 8.68
CA ILE A 63 -1.66 -1.56 9.27
C ILE A 63 -1.73 -1.71 10.79
N LYS A 64 -2.90 -1.48 11.39
CA LYS A 64 -3.11 -1.61 12.84
C LYS A 64 -2.69 -3.00 13.34
N LYS A 65 -3.16 -4.08 12.69
CA LYS A 65 -2.78 -5.47 13.06
C LYS A 65 -1.27 -5.69 13.00
N ARG A 66 -0.59 -5.19 11.97
CA ARG A 66 0.86 -5.36 11.82
C ARG A 66 1.66 -4.55 12.84
N THR A 67 1.18 -3.38 13.22
CA THR A 67 1.87 -2.52 14.20
C THR A 67 1.61 -2.98 15.63
N THR A 68 0.38 -3.37 15.97
CA THR A 68 0.05 -3.89 17.31
C THR A 68 0.64 -5.28 17.55
N ALA A 69 0.61 -6.19 16.57
CA ALA A 69 1.21 -7.52 16.74
C ALA A 69 2.75 -7.48 16.85
N LYS A 70 3.41 -6.44 16.32
CA LYS A 70 4.85 -6.23 16.53
C LYS A 70 5.15 -5.71 17.94
N ALA A 71 4.27 -4.90 18.54
CA ALA A 71 4.42 -4.46 19.92
C ALA A 71 4.27 -5.64 20.90
N ASP A 72 3.38 -6.58 20.59
CA ASP A 72 3.07 -7.73 21.47
C ASP A 72 4.17 -8.82 21.48
N ARG A 73 4.92 -8.98 20.38
CA ARG A 73 6.01 -9.99 20.27
C ARG A 73 7.33 -9.59 20.94
N HIS A 74 7.41 -8.41 21.54
CA HIS A 74 8.60 -7.92 22.24
C HIS A 74 8.51 -8.10 23.77
N LYS A 75 7.76 -9.10 24.22
CA LYS A 75 7.65 -9.49 25.63
C LYS A 75 8.25 -10.87 25.86
#